data_AF-A0A3P3E2A0-F1
#
_entry.id   AF-A0A3P3E2A0-F1
#
_cell.length_a   1.000
_cell.length_b   1.000
_cell.length_c   1.000
_cell.angle_alpha   90.00
_cell.angle_beta   90.00
_cell.angle_gamma   90.00
#
_symmetry.space_group_name_H-M   'P 1'
#
loop_
_entity.id
_entity.type
_entity.pdbx_description
1 polymer ?
#
loop_
_entity_poly.entity_id
_entity_poly.type
_entity_poly.pdbx_seq_one_letter_code
_entity_poly.pdbx_strand_id
1 'polypeptide(L)'
;HLGLPVFNTVKGAVRETRAEASIVFVPPPFAADSIMEAADAGIKLCVCITDGIPSQDMMQVKRYMRRYRFEDRMRLVGPNCAGVITPGQALMGIMPGSIYLPGRVGIVGRSGTLGYEAASQMKALGIGVSTSVGIGGDPINGSSFKDILKLFEQDDETDAVVMIGEIGG
;
A
#
# COMPACT_ATOMS: atom_id res chain seq x y z
N HIS A 1 14.35 -15.83 -8.24
CA HIS A 1 13.29 -16.02 -7.23
C HIS A 1 13.79 -16.23 -5.79
N LEU A 2 15.03 -15.89 -5.39
CA LEU A 2 15.53 -16.09 -4.00
C LEU A 2 15.28 -17.50 -3.41
N GLY A 3 15.16 -18.54 -4.26
CA GLY A 3 14.79 -19.90 -3.83
C GLY A 3 13.31 -20.11 -3.45
N LEU A 4 12.45 -19.11 -3.63
CA LEU A 4 11.03 -19.16 -3.30
C LEU A 4 10.19 -19.71 -4.48
N PRO A 5 9.05 -20.36 -4.19
CA PRO A 5 8.18 -20.92 -5.22
C PRO A 5 7.54 -19.84 -6.10
N VAL A 6 7.28 -20.20 -7.35
CA VAL A 6 6.54 -19.39 -8.32
C VAL A 6 5.25 -20.12 -8.66
N PHE A 7 4.14 -19.41 -8.56
CA PHE A 7 2.80 -19.95 -8.83
C PHE A 7 2.22 -19.31 -10.08
N ASN A 8 1.39 -20.06 -10.81
CA ASN A 8 0.71 -19.57 -12.00
C ASN A 8 -0.52 -18.70 -11.71
N THR A 9 -1.06 -18.78 -10.48
CA THR A 9 -2.24 -18.01 -10.05
C THR A 9 -2.09 -17.59 -8.60
N VAL A 10 -2.67 -16.44 -8.22
CA VAL A 10 -2.66 -15.94 -6.84
C VAL A 10 -3.44 -16.89 -5.93
N LYS A 11 -4.56 -17.44 -6.40
CA LYS A 11 -5.35 -18.42 -5.63
C LYS A 11 -4.55 -19.70 -5.32
N GLY A 12 -3.73 -20.16 -6.27
CA GLY A 12 -2.80 -21.27 -6.06
C GLY A 12 -1.76 -20.93 -4.98
N ALA A 13 -1.19 -19.72 -5.03
CA ALA A 13 -0.25 -19.25 -4.01
C ALA A 13 -0.91 -19.17 -2.62
N VAL A 14 -2.09 -18.54 -2.50
CA VAL A 14 -2.82 -18.41 -1.23
C VAL A 14 -3.16 -19.76 -0.63
N ARG A 15 -3.58 -20.74 -1.43
CA ARG A 15 -3.91 -22.09 -0.94
C ARG A 15 -2.69 -22.77 -0.30
N GLU A 16 -1.52 -22.59 -0.89
CA GLU A 16 -0.28 -23.24 -0.44
C GLU A 16 0.36 -22.50 0.74
N THR A 17 0.37 -21.17 0.69
CA THR A 17 1.17 -20.35 1.62
C THR A 17 0.34 -19.64 2.68
N ARG A 18 -0.99 -19.58 2.50
CA ARG A 18 -1.92 -18.77 3.31
C ARG A 18 -1.61 -17.27 3.27
N ALA A 19 -1.03 -16.79 2.17
CA ALA A 19 -0.73 -15.36 2.02
C ALA A 19 -1.97 -14.49 2.22
N GLU A 20 -1.83 -13.45 3.04
CA GLU A 20 -2.88 -12.47 3.34
C GLU A 20 -2.63 -11.11 2.67
N ALA A 21 -1.42 -10.92 2.13
CA ALA A 21 -1.00 -9.70 1.47
C ALA A 21 -0.34 -9.98 0.11
N SER A 22 -0.47 -9.02 -0.81
CA SER A 22 0.12 -9.08 -2.16
C SER A 22 0.70 -7.74 -2.57
N ILE A 23 1.72 -7.77 -3.43
CA ILE A 23 2.32 -6.59 -4.04
C ILE A 23 2.32 -6.75 -5.57
N VAL A 24 1.83 -5.72 -6.26
CA VAL A 24 1.67 -5.69 -7.71
C VAL A 24 2.80 -4.87 -8.33
N PHE A 25 3.64 -5.56 -9.12
CA PHE A 25 4.74 -5.00 -9.91
C PHE A 25 4.57 -5.22 -11.42
N VAL A 26 3.42 -5.70 -11.87
CA VAL A 26 3.19 -5.96 -13.31
C VAL A 26 3.03 -4.65 -14.10
N PRO A 27 3.32 -4.65 -15.42
CA PRO A 27 3.09 -3.50 -16.27
C PRO A 27 1.63 -3.01 -16.28
N PRO A 28 1.36 -1.73 -16.62
CA PRO A 28 0.03 -1.12 -16.52
C PRO A 28 -1.09 -1.89 -17.22
N PRO A 29 -0.91 -2.45 -18.43
CA PRO A 29 -1.95 -3.21 -19.11
C PRO A 29 -2.45 -4.45 -18.36
N PHE A 30 -1.68 -4.95 -17.39
CA PHE A 30 -1.99 -6.18 -16.65
C PHE A 30 -2.33 -5.92 -15.18
N ALA A 31 -2.10 -4.70 -14.69
CA ALA A 31 -2.18 -4.39 -13.27
C ALA A 31 -3.61 -4.46 -12.73
N ALA A 32 -4.60 -3.99 -13.48
CA ALA A 32 -5.99 -4.07 -13.06
C ALA A 32 -6.48 -5.51 -12.89
N ASP A 33 -6.15 -6.39 -13.85
CA ASP A 33 -6.46 -7.81 -13.78
C ASP A 33 -5.76 -8.48 -12.57
N SER A 34 -4.47 -8.20 -12.37
CA SER A 34 -3.70 -8.72 -11.23
C SER A 34 -4.27 -8.29 -9.87
N ILE A 35 -4.74 -7.03 -9.75
CA ILE A 35 -5.39 -6.54 -8.52
C ILE A 35 -6.73 -7.26 -8.30
N MET A 36 -7.52 -7.47 -9.35
CA MET A 36 -8.78 -8.20 -9.27
C MET A 36 -8.57 -9.68 -8.92
N GLU A 37 -7.53 -10.31 -9.46
CA GLU A 37 -7.13 -11.68 -9.12
C GLU A 37 -6.74 -11.79 -7.64
N ALA A 38 -5.96 -10.84 -7.12
CA ALA A 38 -5.62 -10.80 -5.71
C ALA A 38 -6.87 -10.67 -4.81
N ALA A 39 -7.83 -9.83 -5.21
CA ALA A 39 -9.09 -9.70 -4.49
C ALA A 39 -9.91 -11.01 -4.50
N ASP A 40 -9.99 -11.70 -5.64
CA ASP A 40 -10.69 -13.00 -5.77
C ASP A 40 -10.03 -14.13 -4.97
N ALA A 41 -8.70 -14.09 -4.87
CA ALA A 41 -7.94 -15.05 -4.08
C ALA A 41 -8.10 -14.88 -2.56
N GLY A 42 -8.79 -13.82 -2.09
CA GLY A 42 -9.03 -13.56 -0.67
C GLY A 42 -7.92 -12.79 0.03
N ILE A 43 -7.00 -12.17 -0.72
CA ILE A 43 -5.99 -11.26 -0.16
C ILE A 43 -6.68 -10.11 0.59
N LYS A 44 -6.17 -9.76 1.78
CA LYS A 44 -6.72 -8.71 2.62
C LYS A 44 -6.05 -7.36 2.38
N LEU A 45 -4.77 -7.34 2.00
CA LEU A 45 -4.03 -6.12 1.66
C LEU A 45 -3.26 -6.29 0.35
N CYS A 46 -3.51 -5.42 -0.62
CA CYS A 46 -2.77 -5.35 -1.87
C CYS A 46 -2.11 -3.98 -2.00
N VAL A 47 -0.81 -3.95 -2.31
CA VAL A 47 -0.06 -2.74 -2.62
C VAL A 47 0.26 -2.73 -4.11
N CYS A 48 -0.16 -1.70 -4.83
CA CYS A 48 0.13 -1.57 -6.26
C CYS A 48 1.15 -0.46 -6.50
N ILE A 49 2.34 -0.85 -7.00
CA ILE A 49 3.44 0.08 -7.29
C ILE A 49 3.31 0.66 -8.69
N THR A 50 2.70 -0.09 -9.61
CA THR A 50 2.55 0.25 -11.03
C THR A 50 1.98 1.66 -11.23
N ASP A 51 2.67 2.45 -12.06
CA ASP A 51 2.27 3.80 -12.48
C ASP A 51 1.64 3.77 -13.88
N GLY A 52 0.74 4.71 -14.16
CA GLY A 52 0.13 4.86 -15.49
C GLY A 52 -0.99 3.86 -15.80
N ILE A 53 -1.65 3.30 -14.77
CA ILE A 53 -2.86 2.49 -14.98
C ILE A 53 -3.99 3.43 -15.46
N PRO A 54 -4.68 3.13 -16.58
CA PRO A 54 -5.80 3.94 -17.02
C PRO A 54 -6.87 4.09 -15.93
N SER A 55 -7.38 5.32 -15.73
CA SER A 55 -8.41 5.59 -14.72
C SER A 55 -9.65 4.70 -14.87
N GLN A 56 -10.03 4.35 -16.12
CA GLN A 56 -11.14 3.45 -16.40
C GLN A 56 -10.91 2.04 -15.84
N ASP A 57 -9.68 1.54 -15.89
CA ASP A 57 -9.33 0.23 -15.35
C ASP A 57 -9.36 0.26 -13.82
N MET A 58 -8.87 1.34 -13.21
CA MET A 58 -9.00 1.54 -11.76
C MET A 58 -10.46 1.70 -11.30
N MET A 59 -11.34 2.29 -12.12
CA MET A 59 -12.78 2.29 -11.85
C MET A 59 -13.36 0.87 -11.89
N GLN A 60 -12.91 0.03 -12.83
CA GLN A 60 -13.30 -1.39 -12.87
C GLN A 60 -12.83 -2.14 -11.64
N VAL A 61 -11.57 -1.95 -11.21
CA VAL A 61 -11.02 -2.52 -9.97
C VAL A 61 -11.87 -2.13 -8.76
N LYS A 62 -12.14 -0.83 -8.58
CA LYS A 62 -12.97 -0.34 -7.46
C LYS A 62 -14.36 -0.95 -7.49
N ARG A 63 -14.99 -1.08 -8.67
CA ARG A 63 -16.30 -1.74 -8.83
C ARG A 63 -16.22 -3.24 -8.51
N TYR A 64 -15.17 -3.92 -8.96
CA TYR A 64 -14.95 -5.35 -8.71
C TYR A 64 -14.84 -5.63 -7.22
N MET A 65 -14.02 -4.85 -6.49
CA MET A 65 -13.83 -4.97 -5.04
C MET A 65 -15.11 -4.69 -4.24
N ARG A 66 -16.00 -3.81 -4.74
CA ARG A 66 -17.28 -3.52 -4.09
C ARG A 66 -18.26 -4.68 -4.07
N ARG A 67 -18.03 -5.73 -4.87
CA ARG A 67 -18.84 -6.97 -4.85
C ARG A 67 -18.64 -7.78 -3.58
N TYR A 68 -17.50 -7.62 -2.91
CA TYR A 68 -17.23 -8.25 -1.62
C TYR A 68 -17.84 -7.45 -0.47
N ARG A 69 -18.30 -8.18 0.57
CA ARG A 69 -18.76 -7.62 1.84
C ARG A 69 -17.67 -6.74 2.44
N PHE A 70 -18.05 -5.71 3.19
CA PHE A 70 -17.10 -4.74 3.74
C PHE A 70 -16.00 -5.40 4.59
N GLU A 71 -16.35 -6.38 5.43
CA GLU A 71 -15.42 -7.15 6.27
C GLU A 71 -14.46 -8.07 5.49
N ASP A 72 -14.86 -8.49 4.28
CA ASP A 72 -14.07 -9.38 3.44
C ASP A 72 -13.30 -8.66 2.35
N ARG A 73 -13.64 -7.39 2.11
CA ARG A 73 -13.10 -6.60 1.01
C ARG A 73 -11.62 -6.32 1.24
N MET A 74 -10.81 -6.73 0.26
CA MET A 74 -9.40 -6.36 0.18
C MET A 74 -9.20 -4.84 0.29
N ARG A 75 -8.17 -4.41 1.01
CA ARG A 75 -7.67 -3.03 0.97
C ARG A 75 -6.63 -2.90 -0.13
N LEU A 76 -6.76 -1.87 -0.96
CA LEU A 76 -5.79 -1.54 -2.00
C LEU A 76 -5.05 -0.25 -1.61
N VAL A 77 -3.72 -0.27 -1.65
CA VAL A 77 -2.84 0.90 -1.52
C VAL A 77 -2.17 1.16 -2.88
N GLY A 78 -2.04 2.41 -3.27
CA GLY A 78 -1.69 2.80 -4.65
C GLY A 78 -2.93 2.85 -5.56
N PRO A 79 -2.79 2.77 -6.90
CA PRO A 79 -1.56 2.55 -7.66
C PRO A 79 -0.59 3.74 -7.59
N ASN A 80 0.53 3.65 -8.32
CA ASN A 80 1.55 4.69 -8.38
C ASN A 80 2.02 5.13 -6.99
N CYS A 81 2.44 4.16 -6.18
CA CYS A 81 2.85 4.40 -4.81
C CYS A 81 4.21 3.80 -4.47
N ALA A 82 4.85 4.34 -3.44
CA ALA A 82 6.07 3.79 -2.86
C ALA A 82 5.82 2.50 -2.06
N GLY A 83 4.58 2.31 -1.59
CA GLY A 83 4.14 1.16 -0.80
C GLY A 83 3.87 1.47 0.68
N VAL A 84 4.04 0.45 1.53
CA VAL A 84 3.82 0.51 2.98
C VAL A 84 5.04 -0.02 3.72
N ILE A 85 5.48 0.66 4.78
CA ILE A 85 6.57 0.20 5.66
C ILE A 85 6.24 0.45 7.12
N THR A 86 6.40 -0.60 7.93
CA THR A 86 6.42 -0.54 9.39
C THR A 86 7.87 -0.86 9.81
N PRO A 87 8.66 0.14 10.22
CA PRO A 87 10.10 -0.02 10.40
C PRO A 87 10.45 -1.12 11.40
N GLY A 88 11.35 -2.03 11.01
CA GLY A 88 11.75 -3.18 11.83
C GLY A 88 10.77 -4.36 11.81
N GLN A 89 9.62 -4.23 11.15
CA GLN A 89 8.61 -5.29 11.06
C GLN A 89 8.40 -5.77 9.62
N ALA A 90 7.96 -4.89 8.72
CA ALA A 90 7.61 -5.27 7.35
C ALA A 90 7.76 -4.13 6.35
N LEU A 91 8.08 -4.48 5.11
CA LEU A 91 8.11 -3.59 3.95
C LEU A 91 7.37 -4.26 2.79
N MET A 92 6.35 -3.58 2.28
CA MET A 92 5.71 -3.90 1.01
C MET A 92 5.81 -2.69 0.10
N GLY A 93 6.91 -2.59 -0.64
CA GLY A 93 7.16 -1.46 -1.51
C GLY A 93 8.61 -1.35 -1.94
N ILE A 94 8.95 -0.17 -2.44
CA ILE A 94 10.29 0.18 -2.95
C ILE A 94 11.02 1.20 -2.07
N MET A 95 10.49 1.44 -0.86
CA MET A 95 11.04 2.40 0.09
C MET A 95 12.38 1.92 0.65
N PRO A 96 13.40 2.77 0.73
CA PRO A 96 14.66 2.41 1.38
C PRO A 96 14.41 2.28 2.89
N GLY A 97 14.57 1.08 3.46
CA GLY A 97 14.34 0.90 4.91
C GLY A 97 15.29 1.70 5.81
N SER A 98 16.48 2.06 5.29
CA SER A 98 17.54 2.74 6.06
C SER A 98 17.20 4.17 6.47
N ILE A 99 16.23 4.84 5.84
CA ILE A 99 15.81 6.20 6.24
C ILE A 99 14.80 6.19 7.38
N TYR A 100 14.28 5.03 7.76
CA TYR A 100 13.31 4.91 8.83
C TYR A 100 13.97 4.58 10.18
N LEU A 101 13.33 5.06 11.24
CA LEU A 101 13.61 4.75 12.64
C LEU A 101 12.29 4.27 13.26
N PRO A 102 12.20 3.13 13.96
CA PRO A 102 10.96 2.73 14.62
C PRO A 102 10.52 3.76 15.67
N GLY A 103 9.23 4.05 15.74
CA GLY A 103 8.63 4.94 16.74
C GLY A 103 7.12 5.02 16.60
N ARG A 104 6.54 6.19 16.92
CA ARG A 104 5.10 6.34 17.16
C ARG A 104 4.41 7.39 16.29
N VAL A 105 5.08 7.84 15.21
CA VAL A 105 4.51 8.82 14.27
C VAL A 105 4.14 8.13 12.96
N GLY A 106 2.87 8.18 12.58
CA GLY A 106 2.41 7.71 11.28
C GLY A 106 2.79 8.68 10.15
N ILE A 107 3.06 8.16 8.96
CA ILE A 107 3.23 8.98 7.75
C ILE A 107 2.22 8.51 6.71
N VAL A 108 1.49 9.44 6.09
CA VAL A 108 0.64 9.15 4.93
C VAL A 108 0.82 10.22 3.86
N GLY A 109 1.04 9.81 2.61
CA GLY A 109 1.28 10.75 1.52
C GLY A 109 0.96 10.21 0.13
N ARG A 110 0.69 11.14 -0.81
CA ARG A 110 0.56 10.80 -2.24
C ARG A 110 1.93 10.67 -2.90
N SER A 111 2.79 11.64 -2.66
CA SER A 111 4.17 11.66 -3.16
C SER A 111 5.08 10.74 -2.35
N GLY A 112 5.66 9.75 -3.03
CA GLY A 112 6.65 8.86 -2.43
C GLY A 112 7.92 9.61 -2.01
N THR A 113 8.44 10.50 -2.86
CA THR A 113 9.69 11.21 -2.59
C THR A 113 9.59 12.16 -1.40
N LEU A 114 8.48 12.88 -1.25
CA LEU A 114 8.23 13.72 -0.07
C LEU A 114 8.05 12.86 1.20
N GLY A 115 7.43 11.68 1.07
CA GLY A 115 7.38 10.70 2.17
C GLY A 115 8.78 10.24 2.62
N TYR A 116 9.71 10.04 1.68
CA TYR A 116 11.09 9.66 1.99
C TYR A 116 11.83 10.79 2.69
N GLU A 117 11.65 12.02 2.21
CA GLU A 117 12.26 13.19 2.81
C GLU A 117 11.77 13.39 4.25
N ALA A 118 10.46 13.28 4.49
CA ALA A 118 9.89 13.37 5.82
C ALA A 118 10.47 12.29 6.76
N ALA A 119 10.52 11.03 6.33
CA ALA A 119 11.08 9.94 7.14
C ALA A 119 12.57 10.17 7.46
N SER A 120 13.36 10.61 6.47
CA SER A 120 14.79 10.90 6.64
C SER A 120 15.03 12.05 7.64
N GLN A 121 14.30 13.15 7.50
CA GLN A 121 14.41 14.30 8.41
C GLN A 121 13.94 13.97 9.82
N MET A 122 12.84 13.23 9.96
CA MET A 122 12.34 12.76 11.25
C MET A 122 13.40 11.88 11.94
N LYS A 123 14.00 10.93 11.22
CA LYS A 123 15.09 10.11 11.74
C LYS A 123 16.29 10.94 12.18
N ALA A 124 16.70 11.94 11.40
CA ALA A 124 17.80 12.83 11.76
C ALA A 124 17.53 13.61 13.06
N LEU A 125 16.26 13.86 13.38
CA LEU A 125 15.80 14.48 14.62
C LEU A 125 15.48 13.47 15.74
N GLY A 126 15.72 12.17 15.52
CA GLY A 126 15.40 11.12 16.49
C GLY A 126 13.91 10.81 16.64
N ILE A 127 13.07 11.28 15.70
CA ILE A 127 11.63 11.02 15.68
C ILE A 127 11.37 9.74 14.89
N GLY A 128 10.85 8.73 15.58
CA GLY A 128 10.56 7.43 14.96
C GLY A 128 9.16 7.33 14.34
N VAL A 129 9.05 6.51 13.31
CA VAL A 129 7.86 6.24 12.51
C VAL A 129 7.22 4.92 12.95
N SER A 130 5.90 4.92 13.17
CA SER A 130 5.13 3.70 13.41
C SER A 130 4.92 2.96 12.09
N THR A 131 4.18 3.57 11.15
CA THR A 131 4.00 3.08 9.79
C THR A 131 3.97 4.24 8.80
N SER A 132 4.59 4.05 7.63
CA SER A 132 4.54 4.98 6.50
C SER A 132 3.78 4.37 5.33
N VAL A 133 2.79 5.09 4.82
CA VAL A 133 1.87 4.65 3.75
C VAL A 133 1.89 5.65 2.60
N GLY A 134 2.42 5.23 1.46
CA GLY A 134 2.23 5.92 0.19
C GLY A 134 0.89 5.52 -0.42
N ILE A 135 -0.12 6.40 -0.44
CA ILE A 135 -1.43 6.10 -1.05
C ILE A 135 -1.43 6.26 -2.58
N GLY A 136 -0.41 6.91 -3.11
CA GLY A 136 -0.15 7.08 -4.53
C GLY A 136 -0.69 8.36 -5.17
N GLY A 137 -0.11 8.70 -6.31
CA GLY A 137 -0.38 9.94 -7.05
C GLY A 137 -1.62 9.89 -7.94
N ASP A 138 -2.05 8.70 -8.36
CA ASP A 138 -3.11 8.54 -9.36
C ASP A 138 -4.47 9.08 -8.90
N PRO A 139 -5.30 9.60 -9.82
CA PRO A 139 -6.59 10.22 -9.48
C PRO A 139 -7.60 9.22 -8.91
N ILE A 140 -7.54 7.95 -9.32
CA ILE A 140 -8.39 6.88 -8.78
C ILE A 140 -7.51 5.94 -7.96
N ASN A 141 -7.27 6.31 -6.71
CA ASN A 141 -6.50 5.49 -5.78
C ASN A 141 -7.35 4.38 -5.14
N GLY A 142 -6.67 3.39 -4.56
CA GLY A 142 -7.26 2.30 -3.78
C GLY A 142 -7.79 2.78 -2.44
N SER A 143 -6.92 3.40 -1.63
CA SER A 143 -7.21 3.94 -0.30
C SER A 143 -6.95 5.44 -0.25
N SER A 144 -7.88 6.18 0.34
CA SER A 144 -7.75 7.63 0.54
C SER A 144 -6.99 7.97 1.83
N PHE A 145 -6.62 9.24 2.01
CA PHE A 145 -6.11 9.74 3.29
C PHE A 145 -7.04 9.39 4.45
N LYS A 146 -8.35 9.58 4.29
CA LYS A 146 -9.35 9.25 5.32
C LYS A 146 -9.30 7.77 5.70
N ASP A 147 -9.12 6.89 4.72
CA ASP A 147 -9.09 5.45 4.97
C ASP A 147 -7.85 5.01 5.76
N ILE A 148 -6.74 5.73 5.63
CA ILE A 148 -5.49 5.47 6.36
C ILE A 148 -5.48 6.19 7.71
N LEU A 149 -5.93 7.44 7.77
CA LEU A 149 -6.05 8.18 9.04
C LEU A 149 -6.97 7.46 10.03
N LYS A 150 -8.04 6.82 9.55
CA LYS A 150 -8.88 5.97 10.39
C LYS A 150 -8.12 4.76 10.97
N LEU A 151 -7.15 4.21 10.25
CA LEU A 151 -6.33 3.12 10.77
C LEU A 151 -5.35 3.63 11.83
N PHE A 152 -4.70 4.77 11.60
CA PHE A 152 -3.83 5.39 12.61
C PHE A 152 -4.57 5.77 13.88
N GLU A 153 -5.79 6.30 13.77
CA GLU A 153 -6.64 6.61 14.94
C GLU A 153 -6.99 5.36 15.77
N GLN A 154 -6.99 4.19 15.13
CA GLN A 154 -7.31 2.90 15.77
C GLN A 154 -6.05 2.13 16.21
N ASP A 155 -4.87 2.69 15.99
CA ASP A 155 -3.59 2.08 16.28
C ASP A 155 -3.00 2.69 17.54
N ASP A 156 -3.06 1.94 18.65
CA ASP A 156 -2.47 2.33 19.93
C ASP A 156 -0.94 2.51 19.86
N GLU A 157 -0.28 2.14 18.75
CA GLU A 157 1.14 2.39 18.50
C GLU A 157 1.43 3.71 17.76
N THR A 158 0.39 4.48 17.39
CA THR A 158 0.54 5.76 16.68
C THR A 158 -0.04 6.94 17.48
N ASP A 159 0.81 7.89 17.88
CA ASP A 159 0.43 9.06 18.68
C ASP A 159 0.13 10.31 17.83
N ALA A 160 0.74 10.40 16.64
CA ALA A 160 0.62 11.55 15.74
C ALA A 160 0.79 11.11 14.29
N VAL A 161 0.27 11.90 13.35
CA VAL A 161 0.37 11.60 11.91
C VAL A 161 0.90 12.80 11.13
N VAL A 162 1.91 12.57 10.30
CA VAL A 162 2.36 13.49 9.25
C VAL A 162 1.59 13.17 7.97
N MET A 163 0.74 14.11 7.55
CA MET A 163 0.00 14.01 6.29
C MET A 163 0.65 14.87 5.21
N ILE A 164 1.08 14.24 4.11
CA ILE A 164 1.74 14.91 2.98
C ILE A 164 0.79 14.91 1.78
N GLY A 165 0.07 16.03 1.63
CA GLY A 165 -0.86 16.24 0.53
C GLY A 165 -0.18 16.58 -0.80
N GLU A 166 -0.99 16.70 -1.84
CA GLU A 166 -0.64 17.26 -3.14
C GLU A 166 -1.86 18.04 -3.66
N ILE A 167 -1.65 19.03 -4.53
CA ILE A 167 -2.74 19.78 -5.15
C ILE A 167 -3.49 18.84 -6.11
N GLY A 168 -4.82 18.82 -6.04
CA GLY A 168 -5.67 18.02 -6.93
C GLY A 168 -6.38 16.87 -6.19
N GLY A 169 -7.71 16.86 -6.28
CA GLY A 169 -8.62 15.89 -5.66
C GLY A 169 -9.17 14.92 -6.68
#